data_AF-A0A1I0ME25-F1
#
_entry.id   AF-A0A1I0ME25-F1
#
_cell.length_a   1.000
_cell.length_b   1.000
_cell.length_c   1.000
_cell.angle_alpha   90.00
_cell.angle_beta   90.00
_cell.angle_gamma   90.00
#
_symmetry.space_group_name_H-M   'P 1'
#
loop_
_entity.id
_entity.type
_entity.pdbx_description
1 polymer ?
#
loop_
_entity_poly.entity_id
_entity_poly.type
_entity_poly.pdbx_seq_one_letter_code
_entity_poly.pdbx_strand_id
1 'polypeptide(L)'
;MGFFDMFSKQKETAQDKAADLASKAPIGATGVEYSAQFTCSDVFTIEPKPLDVGIPRSKALKGRVVTLGQIKGGEFAKGDMVALVKGGAVSVHTKVLDLIPFEDGCDFNTELNANIHKTKASFGNDVWLILDVTGGVDAGDLVAKV
;
A
#
# COMPACT_ATOMS: atom_id res chain seq x y z
N MET A 1 10.20 -0.87 -53.30
CA MET A 1 9.58 -1.87 -52.40
C MET A 1 10.72 -2.64 -51.76
N GLY A 2 10.97 -2.70 -50.47
CA GLY A 2 10.39 -2.09 -49.27
C GLY A 2 11.36 -2.49 -48.14
N PHE A 3 11.85 -1.52 -47.38
CA PHE A 3 12.78 -1.74 -46.25
C PHE A 3 12.44 -0.81 -45.08
N PHE A 4 11.13 -0.52 -44.91
CA PHE A 4 10.62 0.41 -43.89
C PHE A 4 9.58 -0.21 -42.95
N ASP A 5 9.34 -1.52 -43.02
CA ASP A 5 8.22 -2.19 -42.33
C ASP A 5 8.68 -3.24 -41.30
N MET A 6 9.73 -2.94 -40.53
CA MET A 6 10.20 -3.87 -39.48
C MET A 6 10.61 -3.20 -38.16
N PHE A 7 10.12 -1.99 -37.91
CA PHE A 7 10.32 -1.28 -36.63
C PHE A 7 9.00 -0.79 -35.99
N SER A 8 7.88 -1.46 -36.27
CA SER A 8 6.57 -1.14 -35.67
C SER A 8 6.02 -2.22 -34.72
N LYS A 9 6.85 -3.17 -34.27
CA LYS A 9 6.44 -4.18 -33.28
C LYS A 9 7.49 -4.31 -32.19
N GLN A 10 7.40 -3.44 -31.19
CA GLN A 10 7.75 -3.68 -29.78
C GLN A 10 7.75 -2.35 -29.01
N LYS A 11 6.62 -1.64 -29.07
CA LYS A 11 6.16 -0.82 -27.95
C LYS A 11 4.88 -1.46 -27.42
N GLU A 12 4.98 -2.73 -27.04
CA GLU A 12 4.05 -3.27 -26.04
C GLU A 12 4.43 -2.57 -24.73
N THR A 13 3.68 -1.51 -24.50
CA THR A 13 3.63 -0.67 -23.33
C THR A 13 3.82 -1.51 -22.07
N ALA A 14 4.80 -1.16 -21.24
CA ALA A 14 4.89 -1.61 -19.85
C ALA A 14 3.57 -1.35 -19.07
N GLN A 15 2.71 -0.49 -19.62
CA GLN A 15 1.36 -0.21 -19.20
C GLN A 15 0.37 -1.38 -19.41
N ASP A 16 0.54 -2.21 -20.45
CA ASP A 16 -0.31 -3.39 -20.69
C ASP A 16 0.03 -4.56 -19.76
N LYS A 17 1.32 -4.74 -19.41
CA LYS A 17 1.69 -5.73 -18.36
C LYS A 17 1.24 -5.31 -16.96
N ALA A 18 1.13 -4.00 -16.68
CA ALA A 18 0.53 -3.52 -15.45
C ALA A 18 -1.00 -3.73 -15.43
N ALA A 19 -1.67 -3.66 -16.59
CA ALA A 19 -3.10 -3.95 -16.72
C ALA A 19 -3.40 -5.46 -16.66
N ASP A 20 -2.53 -6.31 -17.20
CA ASP A 20 -2.70 -7.78 -17.18
C ASP A 20 -2.32 -8.40 -15.81
N LEU A 21 -1.42 -7.76 -15.05
CA LEU A 21 -1.23 -8.09 -13.62
C LEU A 21 -2.32 -7.50 -12.72
N ALA A 22 -2.97 -6.39 -13.13
CA ALA A 22 -4.15 -5.88 -12.44
C ALA A 22 -5.40 -6.75 -12.68
N SER A 23 -5.45 -7.51 -13.78
CA SER A 23 -6.55 -8.44 -14.10
C SER A 23 -6.39 -9.84 -13.48
N LYS A 24 -5.27 -10.13 -12.81
CA LYS A 24 -5.12 -11.26 -11.88
C LYS A 24 -5.13 -10.81 -10.42
N ALA A 25 -6.01 -9.87 -10.10
CA ALA A 25 -6.64 -9.91 -8.79
C ALA A 25 -7.25 -11.32 -8.61
N PRO A 26 -7.04 -12.02 -7.48
CA PRO A 26 -8.00 -13.04 -7.10
C PRO A 26 -9.34 -12.33 -6.93
N ILE A 27 -10.18 -12.39 -7.96
CA ILE A 27 -11.62 -12.32 -7.78
C ILE A 27 -11.98 -13.54 -6.95
N GLY A 28 -12.35 -13.33 -5.69
CA GLY A 28 -12.81 -14.39 -4.79
C GLY A 28 -12.42 -14.07 -3.34
N ALA A 29 -13.32 -13.71 -2.44
CA ALA A 29 -14.58 -14.39 -2.18
C ALA A 29 -15.76 -13.46 -1.81
N THR A 30 -15.71 -12.16 -2.15
CA THR A 30 -16.66 -11.16 -1.62
C THR A 30 -17.56 -10.46 -2.65
N GLY A 31 -17.32 -10.63 -3.96
CA GLY A 31 -18.09 -9.95 -5.01
C GLY A 31 -17.82 -8.44 -5.13
N VAL A 32 -16.75 -7.94 -4.52
CA VAL A 32 -16.33 -6.53 -4.57
C VAL A 32 -15.09 -6.41 -5.45
N GLU A 33 -15.16 -5.58 -6.50
CA GLU A 33 -13.98 -5.18 -7.26
C GLU A 33 -13.16 -4.18 -6.43
N TYR A 34 -11.88 -4.46 -6.23
CA TYR A 34 -10.96 -3.56 -5.52
C TYR A 34 -10.10 -2.79 -6.53
N SER A 35 -9.96 -1.48 -6.32
CA SER A 35 -9.19 -0.61 -7.23
C SER A 35 -7.67 -0.70 -7.03
N ALA A 36 -7.22 -1.16 -5.87
CA ALA A 36 -5.81 -1.39 -5.56
C ALA A 36 -5.64 -2.51 -4.52
N GLN A 37 -4.47 -3.15 -4.51
CA GLN A 37 -4.14 -4.27 -3.63
C GLN A 37 -2.72 -4.14 -3.07
N PHE A 38 -2.57 -4.44 -1.79
CA PHE A 38 -1.32 -4.39 -1.05
C PHE A 38 -1.21 -5.62 -0.14
N THR A 39 -0.06 -6.30 -0.17
CA THR A 39 0.19 -7.49 0.65
C THR A 39 1.09 -7.15 1.83
N CYS A 40 0.62 -7.41 3.05
CA CYS A 40 1.38 -7.20 4.27
C CYS A 40 2.49 -8.27 4.40
N SER A 41 3.74 -7.83 4.45
CA SER A 41 4.91 -8.67 4.71
C SER A 41 5.32 -8.63 6.18
N ASP A 42 5.24 -7.46 6.81
CA ASP A 42 5.50 -7.28 8.24
C ASP A 42 4.51 -6.29 8.83
N VAL A 43 4.24 -6.40 10.13
CA VAL A 43 3.23 -5.60 10.82
C VAL A 43 3.72 -5.24 12.22
N PHE A 44 3.65 -3.96 12.55
CA PHE A 44 3.98 -3.45 13.87
C PHE A 44 3.09 -2.27 14.24
N THR A 45 3.18 -1.80 15.49
CA THR A 45 2.37 -0.68 15.99
C THR A 45 3.28 0.49 16.37
N ILE A 46 2.84 1.71 16.08
CA ILE A 46 3.58 2.92 16.48
C ILE A 46 3.46 3.10 17.99
N GLU A 47 4.57 2.91 18.69
CA GLU A 47 4.60 3.07 20.13
C GLU A 47 4.31 4.51 20.58
N PRO A 48 3.47 4.70 21.60
CA PRO A 48 3.33 5.95 22.32
C PRO A 48 4.65 6.53 22.84
N LYS A 49 5.17 7.62 22.25
CA LYS A 49 6.30 8.33 22.87
C LYS A 49 5.77 9.40 23.86
N PRO A 50 6.35 9.53 25.07
CA PRO A 50 5.94 10.54 26.04
C PRO A 50 6.11 11.98 25.57
N LEU A 51 6.99 12.24 24.59
CA LEU A 51 7.29 13.57 24.05
C LEU A 51 6.37 13.99 22.89
N ASP A 52 5.46 13.11 22.43
CA ASP A 52 4.52 13.39 21.33
C ASP A 52 3.30 14.22 21.76
N VAL A 53 3.27 14.70 23.01
CA VAL A 53 2.15 15.50 23.54
C VAL A 53 2.09 16.85 22.84
N GLY A 54 0.98 17.13 22.17
CA GLY A 54 0.72 18.41 21.51
C GLY A 54 1.10 18.48 20.03
N ILE A 55 1.75 17.45 19.47
CA ILE A 55 2.01 17.36 18.02
C ILE A 55 0.82 16.68 17.33
N PRO A 56 0.04 17.37 16.47
CA PRO A 56 -1.19 16.81 15.89
C PRO A 56 -0.99 15.50 15.11
N ARG A 57 0.13 15.39 14.37
CA ARG A 57 0.48 14.20 13.58
C ARG A 57 0.79 13.00 14.47
N SER A 58 1.71 13.16 15.44
CA SER A 58 2.03 12.07 16.38
C SER A 58 0.80 11.61 17.14
N LYS A 59 -0.11 12.53 17.52
CA LYS A 59 -1.40 12.17 18.14
C LYS A 59 -2.27 11.31 17.24
N ALA A 60 -2.30 11.58 15.93
CA ALA A 60 -3.10 10.82 14.97
C ALA A 60 -2.52 9.43 14.66
N LEU A 61 -1.19 9.27 14.74
CA LEU A 61 -0.50 8.03 14.39
C LEU A 61 -0.18 7.14 15.60
N LYS A 62 -0.19 7.69 16.81
CA LYS A 62 0.12 6.94 18.04
C LYS A 62 -0.82 5.75 18.24
N GLY A 63 -0.25 4.57 18.45
CA GLY A 63 -0.97 3.32 18.63
C GLY A 63 -1.63 2.79 17.35
N ARG A 64 -1.28 3.34 16.19
CA ARG A 64 -1.76 2.87 14.89
C ARG A 64 -0.86 1.80 14.32
N VAL A 65 -1.48 0.89 13.57
CA VAL A 65 -0.80 -0.20 12.90
C VAL A 65 -0.06 0.31 11.67
N VAL A 66 1.16 -0.16 11.50
CA VAL A 66 1.99 0.01 10.32
C VAL A 66 2.18 -1.35 9.68
N THR A 67 1.93 -1.43 8.39
CA THR A 67 2.17 -2.62 7.59
C THR A 67 3.29 -2.32 6.59
N LEU A 68 4.35 -3.12 6.60
CA LEU A 68 5.34 -3.12 5.53
C LEU A 68 4.90 -4.12 4.48
N GLY A 69 5.01 -3.77 3.21
CA GLY A 69 4.65 -4.69 2.14
C GLY A 69 4.76 -4.05 0.77
N GLN A 70 4.24 -4.77 -0.21
CA GLN A 70 4.33 -4.37 -1.61
C GLN A 70 2.94 -4.08 -2.19
N ILE A 71 2.85 -3.04 -3.01
CA ILE A 71 1.65 -2.75 -3.82
C ILE A 71 1.61 -3.71 -5.00
N LYS A 72 0.65 -4.64 -4.98
CA LYS A 72 0.44 -5.67 -6.01
C LYS A 72 -0.50 -5.25 -7.13
N GLY A 73 -1.25 -4.16 -6.96
CA GLY A 73 -2.08 -3.61 -8.02
C GLY A 73 -2.58 -2.22 -7.68
N GLY A 74 -2.77 -1.39 -8.69
CA GLY A 74 -3.29 -0.03 -8.53
C GLY A 74 -2.34 0.91 -7.79
N GLU A 75 -2.93 1.82 -7.04
CA GLU A 75 -2.23 2.92 -6.37
C GLU A 75 -2.90 3.26 -5.05
N PHE A 76 -2.08 3.50 -4.02
CA PHE A 76 -2.53 3.91 -2.69
C PHE A 76 -2.09 5.34 -2.42
N ALA A 77 -2.98 6.11 -1.81
CA ALA A 77 -2.74 7.46 -1.36
C ALA A 77 -3.14 7.63 0.10
N LYS A 78 -2.51 8.61 0.76
CA LYS A 78 -2.95 9.08 2.07
C LYS A 78 -4.41 9.50 2.00
N GLY A 79 -5.22 8.93 2.88
CA GLY A 79 -6.64 9.21 2.99
C GLY A 79 -7.55 8.22 2.27
N ASP A 80 -7.01 7.27 1.52
CA ASP A 80 -7.80 6.25 0.84
C ASP A 80 -8.53 5.34 1.83
N MET A 81 -9.76 4.96 1.47
CA MET A 81 -10.54 3.96 2.19
C MET A 81 -10.08 2.57 1.75
N VAL A 82 -9.82 1.71 2.71
CA VAL A 82 -9.31 0.36 2.46
C VAL A 82 -10.05 -0.67 3.30
N ALA A 83 -10.15 -1.88 2.79
CA ALA A 83 -10.62 -3.05 3.48
C ALA A 83 -9.43 -3.96 3.80
N LEU A 84 -9.38 -4.43 5.04
CA LEU A 84 -8.50 -5.53 5.42
C LEU A 84 -9.20 -6.84 5.08
N VAL A 85 -8.53 -7.68 4.30
CA VAL A 85 -9.03 -8.97 3.84
C VAL A 85 -8.18 -10.07 4.48
N LYS A 86 -8.84 -10.90 5.31
CA LYS A 86 -8.23 -12.03 6.01
C LYS A 86 -8.87 -13.32 5.51
N GLY A 87 -8.07 -14.30 5.09
CA GLY A 87 -8.58 -15.60 4.62
C GLY A 87 -9.59 -15.50 3.47
N GLY A 88 -9.51 -14.45 2.64
CA GLY A 88 -10.42 -14.21 1.51
C GLY A 88 -11.73 -13.46 1.85
N ALA A 89 -11.94 -13.06 3.11
CA ALA A 89 -13.11 -12.29 3.53
C ALA A 89 -12.71 -10.90 4.04
N VAL A 90 -13.56 -9.90 3.81
CA VAL A 90 -13.38 -8.56 4.40
C VAL A 90 -13.55 -8.67 5.90
N SER A 91 -12.50 -8.36 6.64
CA SER A 91 -12.48 -8.35 8.09
C SER A 91 -12.91 -6.99 8.65
N VAL A 92 -12.35 -5.90 8.14
CA VAL A 92 -12.67 -4.54 8.64
C VAL A 92 -12.40 -3.50 7.55
N HIS A 93 -13.22 -2.44 7.54
CA HIS A 93 -12.96 -1.24 6.76
C HIS A 93 -12.19 -0.22 7.60
N THR A 94 -11.12 0.32 7.02
CA THR A 94 -10.27 1.33 7.64
C THR A 94 -9.82 2.34 6.58
N LYS A 95 -8.87 3.19 6.95
CA LYS A 95 -8.34 4.28 6.14
C LYS A 95 -6.83 4.31 6.22
N VAL A 96 -6.19 4.68 5.11
CA VAL A 96 -4.75 4.97 5.08
C VAL A 96 -4.51 6.34 5.72
N LEU A 97 -3.83 6.36 6.86
CA LEU A 97 -3.45 7.60 7.55
C LEU A 97 -2.19 8.22 6.95
N ASP A 98 -1.25 7.38 6.56
CA ASP A 98 -0.06 7.82 5.84
C ASP A 98 0.57 6.66 5.07
N LEU A 99 1.46 7.03 4.16
CA LEU A 99 2.24 6.09 3.37
C LEU A 99 3.68 6.60 3.32
N ILE A 100 4.62 5.69 3.56
CA ILE A 100 6.05 5.98 3.54
C ILE A 100 6.71 4.99 2.58
N PRO A 101 7.40 5.43 1.53
CA PRO A 101 8.20 4.54 0.68
C PRO A 101 9.22 3.78 1.51
N PHE A 102 9.32 2.47 1.26
CA PHE A 102 10.37 1.65 1.87
C PHE A 102 11.59 1.66 0.96
N GLU A 103 12.75 1.93 1.55
CA GLU A 103 14.05 1.77 0.92
C GLU A 103 14.93 0.93 1.84
N ASP A 104 15.67 -0.01 1.23
CA ASP A 104 16.49 -0.94 2.01
C ASP A 104 17.59 -0.18 2.79
N GLY A 105 17.72 -0.50 4.07
CA GLY A 105 18.60 0.21 5.00
C GLY A 105 18.02 1.46 5.65
N CYS A 106 16.81 1.90 5.31
CA CYS A 106 16.12 3.01 6.01
C CYS A 106 15.32 2.51 7.22
N ASP A 107 15.40 3.26 8.33
CA ASP A 107 14.60 2.99 9.54
C ASP A 107 13.26 3.74 9.47
N PHE A 108 12.16 3.04 9.81
CA PHE A 108 10.82 3.60 9.78
C PHE A 108 10.68 4.86 10.65
N ASN A 109 11.27 4.91 11.85
CA ASN A 109 11.16 6.10 12.69
C ASN A 109 11.90 7.29 12.08
N THR A 110 13.05 7.03 11.46
CA THR A 110 13.84 8.07 10.78
C THR A 110 13.05 8.68 9.63
N GLU A 111 12.49 7.83 8.78
CA GLU A 111 11.61 8.28 7.69
C GLU A 111 10.38 9.00 8.26
N LEU A 112 9.62 8.38 9.16
CA LEU A 112 8.43 8.97 9.77
C LEU A 112 8.68 10.40 10.32
N ASN A 113 9.84 10.62 10.96
CA ASN A 113 10.26 11.91 11.50
C ASN A 113 10.74 12.91 10.43
N ALA A 114 11.36 12.43 9.35
CA ALA A 114 11.79 13.28 8.23
C ALA A 114 10.59 13.99 7.58
N ASN A 115 9.41 13.35 7.57
CA ASN A 115 8.15 13.93 7.09
C ASN A 115 8.22 14.45 5.62
N ILE A 116 9.09 13.85 4.80
CA ILE A 116 9.27 14.18 3.37
C ILE A 116 8.53 13.17 2.46
N HIS A 117 7.47 12.55 3.00
CA HIS A 117 6.88 11.36 2.38
C HIS A 117 6.06 11.69 1.15
N LYS A 118 6.24 10.87 0.11
CA LYS A 118 5.31 10.83 -1.00
C LYS A 118 3.97 10.35 -0.45
N THR A 119 2.92 11.15 -0.63
CA THR A 119 1.56 10.83 -0.17
C THR A 119 0.87 9.76 -1.03
N LYS A 120 1.60 9.15 -1.97
CA LYS A 120 1.08 8.25 -2.99
C LYS A 120 2.16 7.28 -3.46
N ALA A 121 1.79 6.03 -3.66
CA ALA A 121 2.67 5.01 -4.23
C ALA A 121 1.90 4.03 -5.14
N SER A 122 2.58 3.58 -6.18
CA SER A 122 2.03 2.74 -7.24
C SER A 122 2.58 1.30 -7.20
N PHE A 123 2.02 0.44 -8.05
CA PHE A 123 2.44 -0.93 -8.27
C PHE A 123 3.97 -1.15 -8.27
N GLY A 124 4.40 -2.19 -7.55
CA GLY A 124 5.81 -2.63 -7.50
C GLY A 124 6.68 -1.90 -6.48
N ASN A 125 6.16 -0.88 -5.80
CA ASN A 125 6.88 -0.23 -4.70
C ASN A 125 6.59 -0.94 -3.38
N ASP A 126 7.65 -1.13 -2.60
CA ASP A 126 7.54 -1.50 -1.20
C ASP A 126 7.30 -0.24 -0.38
N VAL A 127 6.35 -0.31 0.54
CA VAL A 127 5.90 0.85 1.32
C VAL A 127 5.50 0.42 2.72
N TRP A 128 5.68 1.32 3.68
CA TRP A 128 4.99 1.26 4.96
C TRP A 128 3.65 1.98 4.85
N LEU A 129 2.57 1.23 4.99
CA LEU A 129 1.22 1.76 5.08
C LEU A 129 0.84 1.94 6.55
N ILE A 130 0.43 3.15 6.94
CA ILE A 130 -0.11 3.41 8.28
C ILE A 130 -1.63 3.39 8.21
N LEU A 131 -2.25 2.48 8.95
CA LEU A 131 -3.69 2.24 8.92
C LEU A 131 -4.38 2.83 10.15
N ASP A 132 -5.60 3.31 10.00
CA ASP A 132 -6.44 3.79 11.11
C ASP A 132 -7.08 2.62 11.89
N VAL A 133 -6.24 1.70 12.36
CA VAL A 133 -6.60 0.60 13.26
C VAL A 133 -5.55 0.48 14.35
N THR A 134 -5.94 -0.07 15.49
CA THR A 134 -5.07 -0.27 16.67
C THR A 134 -4.60 -1.73 16.83
N GLY A 135 -4.93 -2.60 15.88
CA GLY A 135 -4.58 -4.01 15.89
C GLY A 135 -5.41 -4.81 14.90
N GLY A 136 -5.29 -6.14 14.95
CA GLY A 136 -6.04 -7.04 14.09
C GLY A 136 -5.56 -7.05 12.64
N VAL A 137 -4.27 -6.78 12.41
CA VAL A 137 -3.60 -6.96 11.12
C VAL A 137 -2.39 -7.84 11.36
N ASP A 138 -2.22 -8.83 10.51
CA ASP A 138 -1.17 -9.82 10.63
C ASP A 138 -0.37 -9.90 9.32
N ALA A 139 0.87 -10.39 9.40
CA ALA A 139 1.67 -10.64 8.21
C ALA A 139 0.96 -11.69 7.33
N GLY A 140 0.92 -11.44 6.02
CA GLY A 140 0.15 -12.23 5.05
C GLY A 140 -1.27 -11.71 4.78
N ASP A 141 -1.78 -10.75 5.56
CA ASP A 141 -3.06 -10.11 5.28
C ASP A 141 -3.00 -9.26 3.99
N LEU A 142 -4.16 -9.09 3.36
CA LEU A 142 -4.32 -8.24 2.18
C LEU A 142 -5.02 -6.93 2.58
N VAL A 143 -4.46 -5.80 2.18
CA VAL A 143 -5.13 -4.49 2.21
C VAL A 143 -5.62 -4.19 0.81
N ALA A 144 -6.93 -3.96 0.66
CA ALA A 144 -7.55 -3.70 -0.62
C ALA A 144 -8.24 -2.33 -0.61
N LYS A 145 -8.04 -1.52 -1.64
CA LYS A 145 -8.71 -0.22 -1.75
C LYS A 145 -10.13 -0.40 -2.28
N VAL A 146 -11.08 0.18 -1.54
CA VAL A 146 -12.53 0.15 -1.85
C VAL A 146 -12.92 1.38 -2.64
#